data_AF-A0A8E1RL75-F1
#
_entry.id   AF-A0A8E1RL75-F1
#
_cell.length_a   1.000
_cell.length_b   1.000
_cell.length_c   1.000
_cell.angle_alpha   90.00
_cell.angle_beta   90.00
_cell.angle_gamma   90.00
#
_symmetry.space_group_name_H-M   'P 1'
#
loop_
_entity.id
_entity.type
_entity.pdbx_description
1 polymer ?
#
loop_
_entity_poly.entity_id
_entity_poly.type
_entity_poly.pdbx_seq_one_letter_code
_entity_poly.pdbx_strand_id
1 'polypeptide(L)'
;MQPKFGKIYRTKHATYFAVGEVVTHNPQLILDNVNYIGKKNFVIHIKFGQGIARNAILMVKMNGESLPAYLDKTDIKLFSEAVNQDELQLMNLDADELKAFKSVDELEIEDPEDEKIAYVASIRENTLQLVEDYLKRLQAKIDKLSQRKANHYFSSKAHYEDVKTFLLTVAPYMDLRLKESQVRQDEWRLKLRLGGQ
;
A
#
# COMPACT_ATOMS: atom_id res chain seq x y z
N MET A 1 23.53 -10.86 4.10
CA MET A 1 22.53 -11.94 4.02
C MET A 1 21.22 -11.30 3.63
N GLN A 2 20.57 -11.74 2.56
CA GLN A 2 19.29 -11.19 2.11
C GLN A 2 18.15 -12.09 2.61
N PRO A 3 17.12 -11.53 3.28
CA PRO A 3 15.92 -12.27 3.61
C PRO A 3 15.31 -13.03 2.43
N LYS A 4 15.01 -14.31 2.67
CA LYS A 4 14.39 -15.21 1.67
C LYS A 4 12.97 -15.54 2.08
N PHE A 5 12.13 -15.83 1.09
CA PHE A 5 10.77 -16.31 1.33
C PHE A 5 10.78 -17.49 2.31
N GLY A 6 9.79 -17.55 3.21
CA GLY A 6 9.64 -18.64 4.17
C GLY A 6 10.42 -18.47 5.47
N LYS A 7 11.37 -17.53 5.53
CA LYS A 7 12.23 -17.36 6.71
C LYS A 7 11.67 -16.37 7.72
N ILE A 8 11.87 -16.68 8.99
CA ILE A 8 11.48 -15.86 10.12
C ILE A 8 12.70 -15.09 10.63
N TYR A 9 12.51 -13.79 10.78
CA TYR A 9 13.53 -12.86 11.27
C TYR A 9 13.05 -12.15 12.53
N ARG A 10 13.94 -11.99 13.50
CA ARG A 10 13.66 -11.28 14.73
C ARG A 10 14.51 -10.02 14.82
N THR A 11 13.87 -8.91 15.18
CA THR A 11 14.53 -7.68 15.62
C THR A 11 14.44 -7.57 17.15
N LYS A 12 14.94 -6.48 17.73
CA LYS A 12 14.79 -6.23 19.18
C LYS A 12 13.32 -6.09 19.62
N HIS A 13 12.42 -5.76 18.69
CA HIS A 13 11.05 -5.34 19.02
C HIS A 13 9.98 -6.31 18.50
N ALA A 14 10.25 -7.03 17.41
CA ALA A 14 9.23 -7.85 16.76
C ALA A 14 9.84 -9.00 15.95
N THR A 15 8.97 -9.93 15.59
CA THR A 15 9.24 -11.04 14.68
C THR A 15 8.58 -10.75 13.33
N TYR A 16 9.26 -11.05 12.25
CA TYR A 16 8.84 -10.80 10.89
C TYR A 16 9.00 -12.06 10.05
N PHE A 17 8.02 -12.29 9.19
CA PHE A 17 8.11 -13.23 8.10
C PHE A 17 8.64 -12.53 6.86
N ALA A 18 9.61 -13.13 6.19
CA ALA A 18 10.08 -12.64 4.91
C ALA A 18 9.20 -13.20 3.79
N VAL A 19 8.42 -12.33 3.14
CA VAL A 19 7.84 -12.63 1.81
C VAL A 19 8.96 -12.63 0.76
N GLY A 20 10.06 -11.93 1.05
CA GLY A 20 11.29 -11.95 0.25
C GLY A 20 11.32 -10.85 -0.81
N GLU A 21 12.15 -11.06 -1.85
CA GLU A 21 12.34 -10.06 -2.88
C GLU A 21 11.09 -9.85 -3.74
N VAL A 22 10.73 -8.58 -3.92
CA VAL A 22 9.67 -8.06 -4.77
C VAL A 22 10.16 -6.84 -5.53
N VAL A 23 9.55 -6.57 -6.67
CA VAL A 23 9.68 -5.33 -7.41
C VAL A 23 8.54 -4.41 -7.02
N THR A 24 8.85 -3.17 -6.70
CA THR A 24 7.87 -2.11 -6.40
C THR A 24 8.27 -0.83 -7.12
N HIS A 25 7.32 0.10 -7.26
CA HIS A 25 7.60 1.46 -7.72
C HIS A 25 7.27 2.43 -6.60
N ASN A 26 8.00 3.55 -6.59
CA ASN A 26 7.53 4.75 -5.92
C ASN A 26 6.69 5.54 -6.94
N PRO A 27 5.35 5.42 -6.95
CA PRO A 27 4.54 6.04 -7.98
C PRO A 27 4.56 7.56 -7.85
N GLN A 28 4.43 8.24 -9.00
CA GLN A 28 4.17 9.66 -9.00
C GLN A 28 2.68 9.89 -8.70
N LEU A 29 2.39 10.58 -7.59
CA LEU A 29 1.04 11.03 -7.26
C LEU A 29 0.79 12.41 -7.85
N ILE A 30 -0.25 12.52 -8.66
CA ILE A 30 -0.75 13.80 -9.15
C ILE A 30 -2.19 13.94 -8.67
N LEU A 31 -2.39 14.89 -7.76
CA LEU A 31 -3.69 15.26 -7.23
C LEU A 31 -4.12 16.56 -7.89
N ASP A 32 -5.32 16.57 -8.46
CA ASP A 32 -5.78 17.69 -9.28
C ASP A 32 -5.85 19.00 -8.48
N ASN A 33 -5.60 20.11 -9.17
CA ASN A 33 -5.29 21.39 -8.56
C ASN A 33 -6.50 21.94 -7.77
N VAL A 34 -6.27 22.14 -6.48
CA VAL A 34 -7.25 22.22 -5.39
C VAL A 34 -8.00 23.56 -5.28
N ASN A 35 -7.58 24.53 -6.10
CA ASN A 35 -7.97 25.94 -5.98
C ASN A 35 -8.86 26.44 -7.14
N TYR A 36 -9.30 25.56 -8.04
CA TYR A 36 -10.14 25.98 -9.16
C TYR A 36 -11.63 25.92 -8.80
N ILE A 37 -12.24 27.09 -8.57
CA ILE A 37 -13.67 27.25 -8.33
C ILE A 37 -14.44 26.69 -9.54
N GLY A 38 -15.39 25.78 -9.31
CA GLY A 38 -16.28 25.24 -10.34
C GLY A 38 -15.94 23.84 -10.88
N LYS A 39 -14.89 23.18 -10.36
CA LYS A 39 -14.64 21.76 -10.69
C LYS A 39 -15.70 20.85 -10.03
N LYS A 40 -16.27 19.95 -10.83
CA LYS A 40 -17.23 18.92 -10.37
C LYS A 40 -16.55 17.71 -9.72
N ASN A 41 -15.24 17.53 -9.94
CA ASN A 41 -14.51 16.37 -9.44
C ASN A 41 -13.12 16.78 -8.95
N PHE A 42 -12.67 16.10 -7.90
CA PHE A 42 -11.27 15.96 -7.53
C PHE A 42 -10.74 14.69 -8.18
N VAL A 43 -9.68 14.81 -8.97
CA VAL A 43 -9.10 13.68 -9.70
C VAL A 43 -7.75 13.32 -9.08
N ILE A 44 -7.54 12.02 -8.89
CA ILE A 44 -6.34 11.44 -8.32
C ILE A 44 -5.72 10.57 -9.41
N HIS A 45 -4.46 10.82 -9.72
CA HIS A 45 -3.66 10.01 -10.63
C HIS A 45 -2.53 9.37 -9.84
N ILE A 46 -2.46 8.04 -9.86
CA ILE A 46 -1.35 7.26 -9.33
C ILE A 46 -0.60 6.69 -10.52
N LYS A 47 0.57 7.25 -10.85
CA LYS A 47 1.35 6.83 -12.02
C LYS A 47 2.53 5.98 -11.61
N PHE A 48 2.43 4.68 -11.85
CA PHE A 48 3.51 3.73 -11.61
C PHE A 48 4.56 3.79 -12.72
N GLY A 49 4.14 4.08 -13.96
CA GLY A 49 5.03 4.07 -15.12
C GLY A 49 6.02 5.21 -15.23
N GLN A 50 5.84 6.25 -14.44
CA GLN A 50 6.76 7.39 -14.31
C GLN A 50 7.58 7.31 -13.01
N GLY A 51 7.36 6.27 -12.19
CA GLY A 51 8.08 6.03 -10.95
C GLY A 51 9.37 5.25 -11.17
N ILE A 52 10.28 5.33 -10.19
CA ILE A 52 11.52 4.55 -10.18
C ILE A 52 11.16 3.13 -9.72
N ALA A 53 11.32 2.15 -10.61
CA ALA A 53 11.27 0.74 -10.25
C ALA A 53 12.45 0.40 -9.35
N ARG A 54 12.21 -0.37 -8.30
CA ARG A 54 13.27 -0.91 -7.43
C ARG A 54 12.92 -2.30 -6.94
N ASN A 55 13.97 -3.08 -6.69
CA ASN A 55 13.84 -4.31 -5.93
C ASN A 55 13.88 -3.98 -4.44
N ALA A 56 12.99 -4.60 -3.69
CA ALA A 56 12.85 -4.45 -2.26
C ALA A 56 12.62 -5.81 -1.61
N ILE A 57 12.95 -5.90 -0.33
CA ILE A 57 12.61 -7.03 0.51
C ILE A 57 11.33 -6.70 1.24
N LEU A 58 10.29 -7.48 0.99
CA LEU A 58 9.02 -7.38 1.70
C LEU A 58 9.05 -8.24 2.95
N MET A 59 8.93 -7.58 4.09
CA MET A 59 8.77 -8.21 5.39
C MET A 59 7.39 -7.88 5.95
N VAL A 60 6.78 -8.85 6.61
CA VAL A 60 5.49 -8.69 7.29
C VAL A 60 5.65 -9.11 8.74
N LYS A 61 5.23 -8.25 9.67
CA LYS A 61 5.29 -8.55 11.09
C LYS A 61 4.34 -9.71 11.41
N MET A 62 4.81 -10.63 12.25
CA MET A 62 4.02 -11.79 12.68
C MET A 62 3.25 -11.49 13.98
N ASN A 63 2.11 -12.16 14.14
CA ASN A 63 1.32 -12.14 15.37
C ASN A 63 1.70 -13.34 16.23
N GLY A 64 2.74 -13.16 17.04
CA GLY A 64 3.35 -14.28 17.77
C GLY A 64 4.05 -15.22 16.80
N GLU A 65 3.57 -16.45 16.71
CA GLU A 65 4.08 -17.49 15.80
C GLU A 65 3.24 -17.63 14.51
N SER A 66 2.17 -16.84 14.37
CA SER A 66 1.24 -16.95 13.25
C SER A 66 1.46 -15.84 12.22
N LEU A 67 1.27 -16.17 10.95
CA LEU A 67 1.20 -15.21 9.86
C LEU A 67 -0.06 -14.33 9.98
N PRO A 68 -0.02 -13.06 9.54
CA PRO A 68 -1.20 -12.22 9.51
C PRO A 68 -2.27 -12.77 8.55
N ALA A 69 -3.52 -12.80 9.02
CA ALA A 69 -4.64 -13.36 8.25
C ALA A 69 -4.93 -12.62 6.93
N TYR A 70 -4.47 -11.37 6.77
CA TYR A 70 -4.61 -10.63 5.51
C TYR A 70 -3.75 -11.21 4.38
N LEU A 71 -2.83 -12.15 4.66
CA LEU A 71 -2.05 -12.84 3.63
C LEU A 71 -2.86 -13.95 2.95
N ASP A 72 -3.71 -14.65 3.69
CA ASP A 72 -4.49 -15.79 3.17
C ASP A 72 -5.81 -15.36 2.54
N LYS A 73 -6.34 -14.21 2.97
CA LYS A 73 -7.62 -13.69 2.50
C LYS A 73 -7.64 -12.17 2.51
N THR A 74 -8.56 -11.60 1.76
CA THR A 74 -8.89 -10.18 1.86
C THR A 74 -9.47 -9.88 3.25
N ASP A 75 -8.79 -9.02 4.00
CA ASP A 75 -9.24 -8.45 5.27
C ASP A 75 -8.79 -6.99 5.37
N ILE A 76 -9.61 -6.09 4.81
CA ILE A 76 -9.31 -4.65 4.71
C ILE A 76 -9.05 -4.04 6.10
N LYS A 77 -9.76 -4.51 7.14
CA LYS A 77 -9.64 -3.94 8.48
C LYS A 77 -8.28 -4.28 9.08
N LEU A 78 -7.92 -5.57 9.10
CA LEU A 78 -6.62 -6.00 9.60
C LEU A 78 -5.49 -5.41 8.75
N PHE A 79 -5.65 -5.37 7.43
CA PHE A 79 -4.65 -4.79 6.54
C PHE A 79 -4.46 -3.29 6.78
N SER A 80 -5.55 -2.53 6.97
CA SER A 80 -5.48 -1.11 7.31
C SER A 80 -4.76 -0.88 8.64
N GLU A 81 -5.00 -1.72 9.65
CA GLU A 81 -4.33 -1.62 10.94
C GLU A 81 -2.82 -1.92 10.79
N ALA A 82 -2.47 -2.95 10.02
CA ALA A 82 -1.09 -3.33 9.74
C ALA A 82 -0.31 -2.21 9.00
N VAL A 83 -0.93 -1.58 8.00
CA VAL A 83 -0.33 -0.44 7.30
C VAL A 83 -0.13 0.76 8.24
N ASN A 84 -1.13 1.08 9.07
CA ASN A 84 -1.05 2.22 10.00
C ASN A 84 -0.04 2.01 11.14
N GLN A 85 0.31 0.76 11.44
CA GLN A 85 1.27 0.38 12.48
C GLN A 85 2.65 0.02 11.90
N ASP A 86 2.90 0.30 10.62
CA ASP A 86 4.16 0.00 9.91
C ASP A 86 4.58 -1.48 10.02
N GLU A 87 3.59 -2.39 9.98
CA GLU A 87 3.80 -3.83 10.11
C GLU A 87 4.23 -4.50 8.80
N LEU A 88 4.07 -3.80 7.67
CA LEU A 88 4.65 -4.17 6.38
C LEU A 88 5.86 -3.28 6.11
N GLN A 89 6.97 -3.90 5.73
CA GLN A 89 8.21 -3.17 5.45
C GLN A 89 8.74 -3.53 4.07
N LEU A 90 8.89 -2.52 3.22
CA LEU A 90 9.60 -2.58 1.95
C LEU A 90 11.00 -2.01 2.15
N MET A 91 11.97 -2.88 2.45
CA MET A 91 13.36 -2.47 2.65
C MET A 91 14.14 -2.53 1.33
N ASN A 92 15.06 -1.58 1.10
CA ASN A 92 16.00 -1.71 -0.01
C ASN A 92 16.90 -2.94 0.20
N LEU A 93 17.36 -3.55 -0.90
CA LEU A 93 18.23 -4.74 -0.84
C LEU A 93 19.55 -4.51 -0.08
N ASP A 94 20.03 -3.27 -0.07
CA ASP A 94 21.27 -2.79 0.53
C ASP A 94 21.04 -1.95 1.80
N ALA A 95 19.81 -1.93 2.32
CA ALA A 95 19.42 -1.16 3.48
C ALA A 95 20.21 -1.58 4.73
N ASP A 96 20.82 -0.62 5.43
CA ASP A 96 21.54 -0.88 6.68
C ASP A 96 20.62 -1.49 7.75
N GLU A 97 19.31 -1.19 7.71
CA GLU A 97 18.30 -1.76 8.60
C GLU A 97 18.26 -3.29 8.54
N LEU A 98 18.63 -3.91 7.41
CA LEU A 98 18.68 -5.37 7.28
C LEU A 98 19.65 -6.00 8.28
N LYS A 99 20.67 -5.27 8.76
CA LYS A 99 21.61 -5.74 9.80
C LYS A 99 20.92 -5.97 11.15
N ALA A 100 19.76 -5.35 11.40
CA ALA A 100 18.99 -5.54 12.63
C ALA A 100 18.18 -6.84 12.64
N PHE A 101 17.98 -7.47 11.48
CA PHE A 101 17.20 -8.69 11.33
C PHE A 101 18.09 -9.92 11.50
N LYS A 102 17.79 -10.72 12.53
CA LYS A 102 18.46 -12.01 12.75
C LYS A 102 17.53 -13.12 12.32
N SER A 103 17.99 -13.97 11.40
CA SER A 103 17.26 -15.20 11.05
C SER A 103 17.17 -16.07 12.29
N VAL A 104 15.96 -16.51 12.64
CA VAL A 104 15.71 -17.34 13.82
C VAL A 104 15.09 -18.68 13.47
N ASP A 105 14.31 -18.74 12.39
CA ASP A 105 13.59 -19.96 12.01
C ASP A 105 13.20 -19.95 10.53
N GLU A 106 12.62 -21.06 10.08
CA GLU A 106 12.03 -21.24 8.76
C GLU A 106 10.66 -21.90 8.91
N LEU A 107 9.64 -21.31 8.29
CA LEU A 107 8.29 -21.83 8.35
C LEU A 107 8.18 -22.98 7.33
N GLU A 108 7.64 -24.13 7.76
CA GLU A 108 7.36 -25.23 6.85
C GLU A 108 6.22 -24.84 5.91
N ILE A 109 6.57 -24.64 4.64
CA ILE A 109 5.66 -24.22 3.58
C ILE A 109 5.59 -25.35 2.55
N GLU A 110 4.38 -25.84 2.27
CA GLU A 110 4.15 -26.98 1.38
C GLU A 110 4.56 -26.65 -0.07
N ASP A 111 4.09 -25.50 -0.59
CA ASP A 111 4.36 -25.04 -1.97
C ASP A 111 4.92 -23.61 -2.00
N PRO A 112 6.24 -23.41 -1.79
CA PRO A 112 6.81 -22.09 -1.56
C PRO A 112 6.65 -21.09 -2.71
N GLU A 113 6.65 -21.55 -3.95
CA GLU A 113 6.49 -20.66 -5.11
C GLU A 113 5.06 -20.14 -5.22
N ASP A 114 4.07 -21.02 -5.07
CA ASP A 114 2.65 -20.69 -5.18
C ASP A 114 2.20 -19.83 -4.00
N GLU A 115 2.66 -20.14 -2.78
CA GLU A 115 2.36 -19.31 -1.60
C GLU A 115 2.97 -17.92 -1.71
N LYS A 116 4.20 -17.79 -2.22
CA LYS A 116 4.79 -16.46 -2.45
C LYS A 116 3.96 -15.65 -3.43
N ILE A 117 3.48 -16.27 -4.51
CA ILE A 117 2.59 -15.64 -5.49
C ILE A 117 1.28 -15.21 -4.80
N ALA A 118 0.67 -16.09 -4.03
CA ALA A 118 -0.58 -15.84 -3.32
C ALA A 118 -0.46 -14.69 -2.31
N TYR A 119 0.60 -14.66 -1.49
CA TYR A 119 0.81 -13.60 -0.50
C TYR A 119 1.04 -12.24 -1.14
N VAL A 120 1.87 -12.17 -2.20
CA VAL A 120 2.07 -10.91 -2.93
C VAL A 120 0.78 -10.45 -3.60
N ALA A 121 0.02 -11.36 -4.20
CA ALA A 121 -1.29 -11.04 -4.79
C ALA A 121 -2.29 -10.54 -3.73
N SER A 122 -2.32 -11.19 -2.57
CA SER A 122 -3.22 -10.83 -1.47
C SER A 122 -2.91 -9.44 -0.90
N ILE A 123 -1.63 -9.10 -0.70
CA ILE A 123 -1.23 -7.75 -0.26
C ILE A 123 -1.67 -6.70 -1.27
N ARG A 124 -1.48 -6.95 -2.57
CA ARG A 124 -1.95 -6.02 -3.62
C ARG A 124 -3.45 -5.85 -3.59
N GLU A 125 -4.20 -6.94 -3.54
CA GLU A 125 -5.66 -6.92 -3.53
C GLU A 125 -6.21 -6.17 -2.32
N ASN A 126 -5.68 -6.47 -1.13
CA ASN A 126 -6.01 -5.74 0.10
C ASN A 126 -5.69 -4.24 -0.02
N THR A 127 -4.58 -3.89 -0.66
CA THR A 127 -4.18 -2.49 -0.90
C THR A 127 -5.16 -1.77 -1.82
N LEU A 128 -5.55 -2.40 -2.94
CA LEU A 128 -6.52 -1.83 -3.87
C LEU A 128 -7.86 -1.59 -3.18
N GLN A 129 -8.37 -2.60 -2.46
CA GLN A 129 -9.63 -2.48 -1.73
C GLN A 129 -9.57 -1.44 -0.61
N LEU A 130 -8.42 -1.30 0.07
CA LEU A 130 -8.22 -0.27 1.08
C LEU A 130 -8.31 1.15 0.48
N VAL A 131 -7.71 1.37 -0.69
CA VAL A 131 -7.82 2.66 -1.39
C VAL A 131 -9.26 2.93 -1.81
N GLU A 132 -9.95 1.93 -2.37
CA GLU A 132 -11.36 2.06 -2.77
C GLU A 132 -12.26 2.38 -1.58
N ASP A 133 -12.11 1.68 -0.45
CA ASP A 133 -12.88 1.92 0.77
C ASP A 133 -12.58 3.31 1.35
N TYR A 134 -11.32 3.72 1.39
CA TYR A 134 -10.93 5.07 1.82
C TYR A 134 -11.64 6.15 0.99
N LEU A 135 -11.59 6.03 -0.34
CA LEU A 135 -12.22 6.99 -1.25
C LEU A 135 -13.75 6.95 -1.15
N LYS A 136 -14.35 5.77 -0.98
CA LYS A 136 -15.79 5.64 -0.76
C LYS A 136 -16.24 6.34 0.52
N ARG A 137 -15.51 6.16 1.62
CA ARG A 137 -15.77 6.85 2.89
C ARG A 137 -15.58 8.35 2.75
N LEU A 138 -14.56 8.79 2.01
CA LEU A 138 -14.31 10.20 1.74
C LEU A 138 -15.42 10.82 0.90
N GLN A 139 -15.87 10.12 -0.16
CA GLN A 139 -17.02 10.53 -0.96
C GLN A 139 -18.28 10.68 -0.08
N ALA A 140 -18.55 9.70 0.78
CA ALA A 140 -19.69 9.77 1.70
C ALA A 140 -19.62 10.94 2.70
N LYS A 141 -18.40 11.37 3.08
CA LYS A 141 -18.21 12.60 3.88
C LYS A 141 -18.51 13.85 3.05
N ILE A 142 -18.02 13.92 1.81
CA ILE A 142 -18.24 15.05 0.90
C ILE A 142 -19.72 15.18 0.53
N ASP A 143 -20.41 14.07 0.27
CA ASP A 143 -21.83 14.03 -0.13
C ASP A 143 -22.78 14.59 0.96
N LYS A 144 -22.34 14.62 2.23
CA LYS A 144 -23.10 15.22 3.35
C LYS A 144 -22.93 16.74 3.46
N LEU A 145 -22.03 17.33 2.69
CA LEU A 145 -21.76 18.77 2.72
C LEU A 145 -22.72 19.52 1.81
N SER A 146 -22.98 20.79 2.12
CA SER A 146 -23.66 21.66 1.16
C SER A 146 -22.79 21.82 -0.10
N GLN A 147 -23.43 22.07 -1.24
CA GLN A 147 -22.74 22.27 -2.53
C GLN A 147 -21.51 23.21 -2.41
N ARG A 148 -21.68 24.36 -1.73
CA ARG A 148 -20.60 25.31 -1.49
C ARG A 148 -19.44 24.67 -0.71
N LYS A 149 -19.73 23.94 0.36
CA LYS A 149 -18.70 23.28 1.18
C LYS A 149 -18.02 22.13 0.43
N ALA A 150 -18.76 21.35 -0.37
CA ALA A 150 -18.22 20.27 -1.19
C ALA A 150 -17.25 20.80 -2.26
N ASN A 151 -17.64 21.87 -2.98
CA ASN A 151 -16.79 22.53 -3.98
C ASN A 151 -15.45 23.03 -3.39
N HIS A 152 -15.44 23.40 -2.11
CA HIS A 152 -14.27 23.91 -1.40
C HIS A 152 -13.63 22.87 -0.47
N TYR A 153 -14.03 21.61 -0.54
CA TYR A 153 -13.61 20.60 0.44
C TYR A 153 -12.09 20.49 0.50
N PHE A 154 -11.44 20.34 -0.66
CA PHE A 154 -9.99 20.23 -0.73
C PHE A 154 -9.26 21.58 -0.74
N SER A 155 -9.95 22.73 -0.79
CA SER A 155 -9.29 24.04 -0.66
C SER A 155 -8.58 24.18 0.69
N SER A 156 -8.98 23.40 1.69
CA SER A 156 -8.20 23.19 2.91
C SER A 156 -6.97 22.33 2.62
N LYS A 157 -5.77 22.87 2.88
CA LYS A 157 -4.51 22.14 2.78
C LYS A 157 -4.53 20.84 3.61
N ALA A 158 -5.21 20.83 4.76
CA ALA A 158 -5.30 19.65 5.62
C ALA A 158 -5.96 18.47 4.88
N HIS A 159 -7.15 18.66 4.30
CA HIS A 159 -7.85 17.58 3.60
C HIS A 159 -7.07 17.06 2.38
N TYR A 160 -6.35 17.93 1.69
CA TYR A 160 -5.48 17.54 0.58
C TYR A 160 -4.29 16.69 1.06
N GLU A 161 -3.59 17.16 2.10
CA GLU A 161 -2.43 16.45 2.65
C GLU A 161 -2.84 15.12 3.31
N ASP A 162 -4.05 15.02 3.88
CA ASP A 162 -4.58 13.76 4.42
C ASP A 162 -4.70 12.69 3.32
N VAL A 163 -5.29 13.04 2.18
CA VAL A 163 -5.40 12.13 1.02
C VAL A 163 -4.03 11.78 0.46
N LYS A 164 -3.17 12.79 0.31
CA LYS A 164 -1.81 12.59 -0.20
C LYS A 164 -1.00 11.66 0.70
N THR A 165 -1.03 11.88 2.01
CA THR A 165 -0.30 11.08 2.99
C THR A 165 -0.78 9.64 2.96
N PHE A 166 -2.10 9.42 3.02
CA PHE A 166 -2.67 8.08 2.90
C PHE A 166 -2.21 7.36 1.63
N LEU A 167 -2.34 8.01 0.45
CA LEU A 167 -1.96 7.42 -0.82
C LEU A 167 -0.45 7.13 -0.90
N LEU A 168 0.41 8.00 -0.37
CA LEU A 168 1.86 7.76 -0.34
C LEU A 168 2.21 6.54 0.51
N THR A 169 1.49 6.30 1.60
CA THR A 169 1.71 5.14 2.48
C THR A 169 1.34 3.83 1.79
N VAL A 170 0.21 3.79 1.06
CA VAL A 170 -0.31 2.53 0.48
C VAL A 170 0.18 2.24 -0.93
N ALA A 171 0.49 3.26 -1.73
CA ALA A 171 0.75 3.09 -3.15
C ALA A 171 1.94 2.17 -3.50
N PRO A 172 3.03 2.07 -2.70
CA PRO A 172 4.10 1.09 -2.92
C PRO A 172 3.62 -0.38 -2.93
N TYR A 173 2.53 -0.69 -2.23
CA TYR A 173 1.97 -2.04 -2.14
C TYR A 173 1.01 -2.40 -3.29
N MET A 174 0.59 -1.42 -4.08
CA MET A 174 -0.38 -1.65 -5.16
C MET A 174 0.21 -2.35 -6.38
N ASP A 175 1.48 -2.08 -6.67
CA ASP A 175 2.21 -2.60 -7.84
C ASP A 175 3.38 -3.52 -7.43
N LEU A 176 3.15 -4.33 -6.40
CA LEU A 176 4.10 -5.39 -6.05
C LEU A 176 4.16 -6.43 -7.16
N ARG A 177 5.37 -6.81 -7.55
CA ARG A 177 5.61 -7.83 -8.57
C ARG A 177 6.73 -8.75 -8.09
N LEU A 178 6.74 -9.98 -8.56
CA LEU A 178 7.82 -10.94 -8.29
C LEU A 178 8.98 -10.78 -9.27
N LYS A 179 8.71 -10.25 -10.47
CA LYS A 179 9.70 -10.03 -11.53
C LYS A 179 9.41 -8.73 -12.26
N GLU A 180 10.46 -8.05 -12.72
CA GLU A 180 10.32 -6.79 -13.46
C GLU A 180 9.53 -6.93 -14.76
N SER A 181 9.59 -8.12 -15.38
CA SER A 181 8.89 -8.44 -16.63
C SER A 181 7.39 -8.66 -16.48
N GLN A 182 6.86 -8.77 -15.24
CA GLN A 182 5.42 -8.89 -15.04
C GLN A 182 4.70 -7.60 -15.44
N VAL A 183 3.52 -7.74 -16.05
CA VAL A 183 2.70 -6.62 -16.50
C VAL A 183 2.43 -5.69 -15.32
N ARG A 184 2.72 -4.40 -15.56
CA ARG A 184 2.50 -3.31 -14.63
C ARG A 184 1.21 -2.58 -14.97
N GLN A 185 0.50 -2.11 -13.96
CA GLN A 185 -0.52 -1.08 -14.15
C GLN A 185 0.17 0.28 -14.28
N ASP A 186 0.18 0.91 -15.46
CA ASP A 186 0.91 2.18 -15.63
C ASP A 186 0.29 3.36 -14.88
N GLU A 187 -1.03 3.37 -14.75
CA GLU A 187 -1.77 4.44 -14.10
C GLU A 187 -3.07 3.94 -13.46
N TRP A 188 -3.40 4.49 -12.28
CA TRP A 188 -4.73 4.41 -11.71
C TRP A 188 -5.33 5.81 -11.60
N ARG A 189 -6.53 5.99 -12.18
CA ARG A 189 -7.26 7.26 -12.18
C ARG A 189 -8.52 7.13 -11.35
N LEU A 190 -8.58 7.88 -10.26
CA LEU A 190 -9.68 7.87 -9.30
C LEU A 190 -10.34 9.25 -9.29
N LYS A 191 -11.65 9.29 -9.01
CA LYS A 191 -12.44 10.53 -9.03
C LYS A 191 -13.34 10.60 -7.81
N LEU A 192 -13.31 11.74 -7.13
CA LEU A 192 -14.27 12.11 -6.09
C LEU A 192 -15.12 13.27 -6.60
N ARG A 193 -16.43 13.18 -6.47
CA ARG A 193 -17.35 14.24 -6.87
C ARG A 193 -17.33 15.35 -5.82
N LEU A 194 -17.13 16.59 -6.27
CA LEU A 194 -17.12 17.81 -5.47
C LEU A 194 -18.41 18.58 -5.75
N GLY A 195 -19.53 18.01 -5.31
CA GLY A 195 -20.86 18.56 -5.56
C GLY A 195 -21.32 18.53 -7.03
N GLY A 196 -22.60 18.79 -7.21
CA GLY A 196 -23.34 18.75 -8.47
C GLY A 196 -24.76 18.25 -8.19
N GLN A 197 -25.76 18.86 -8.84
CA GLN A 197 -27.10 18.26 -8.94
C GLN A 197 -27.02 16.85 -9.53
#